data_AF-A0A6I2WTK7-F1
#
_entry.id   AF-A0A6I2WTK7-F1
#
_cell.length_a   1.000
_cell.length_b   1.000
_cell.length_c   1.000
_cell.angle_alpha   90.00
_cell.angle_beta   90.00
_cell.angle_gamma   90.00
#
_symmetry.space_group_name_H-M   'P 1'
#
loop_
_entity.id
_entity.type
_entity.pdbx_description
1 polymer ?
#
loop_
_entity_poly.entity_id
_entity_poly.type
_entity_poly.pdbx_seq_one_letter_code
_entity_poly.pdbx_strand_id
1 'polypeptide(L)'
;MAAKDLYEKDYYQILGVAKNADATAIKKQYRKLARELHPDKTKGDKKLEDRFKAVSEAYDILSDDKKRREYDEARQAFKSGRVPPGFSPGGQGFNSGDFGDLFGPGGDIFSTLFGGGRSKHGSDLQTEASITFKDSIYGTELNLRLSPQGSTPTNITTRVPAG
;
A
#
# COMPACT_ATOMS: atom_id res chain seq x y z
N MET A 1 17.49 8.39 1.85
CA MET A 1 18.41 7.40 2.47
C MET A 1 17.66 6.22 3.13
N ALA A 2 16.44 5.86 2.74
CA ALA A 2 15.62 4.89 3.49
C ALA A 2 15.69 3.43 2.99
N ALA A 3 16.02 3.18 1.71
CA ALA A 3 15.97 1.82 1.13
C ALA A 3 17.06 0.86 1.63
N LYS A 4 18.19 1.38 2.14
CA LYS A 4 19.25 0.54 2.75
C LYS A 4 18.81 -0.07 4.08
N ASP A 5 17.97 0.65 4.80
CA ASP A 5 17.60 0.31 6.17
C ASP A 5 16.66 -0.89 6.26
N LEU A 6 15.80 -1.14 5.26
CA LEU A 6 14.89 -2.30 5.24
C LEU A 6 15.61 -3.65 5.13
N TYR A 7 16.81 -3.67 4.54
CA TYR A 7 17.60 -4.89 4.34
C TYR A 7 18.72 -5.06 5.38
N GLU A 8 19.27 -3.95 5.89
CA GLU A 8 20.29 -3.98 6.93
C GLU A 8 19.70 -4.06 8.35
N LYS A 9 18.52 -3.48 8.60
CA LYS A 9 17.93 -3.47 9.95
C LYS A 9 17.22 -4.78 10.25
N ASP A 10 17.69 -5.44 11.31
CA ASP A 10 17.07 -6.63 11.86
C ASP A 10 15.79 -6.22 12.60
N TYR A 11 14.60 -6.44 12.02
CA TYR A 11 13.32 -6.09 12.66
C TYR A 11 13.14 -6.77 14.02
N TYR A 12 13.74 -7.96 14.18
CA TYR A 12 13.82 -8.63 15.47
C TYR A 12 14.65 -7.83 16.49
N GLN A 13 15.75 -7.19 16.07
CA GLN A 13 16.53 -6.31 16.95
C GLN A 13 15.82 -4.97 17.22
N ILE A 14 15.08 -4.42 16.25
CA ILE A 14 14.29 -3.19 16.45
C ILE A 14 13.22 -3.40 17.52
N LEU A 15 12.51 -4.53 17.46
CA LEU A 15 11.55 -4.90 18.50
C LEU A 15 12.23 -5.40 19.78
N GLY A 16 13.51 -5.76 19.74
CA GLY A 16 14.23 -6.34 20.88
C GLY A 16 13.76 -7.76 21.22
N VAL A 17 13.36 -8.53 20.21
CA VAL A 17 12.87 -9.90 20.34
C VAL A 17 13.83 -10.88 19.66
N ALA A 18 13.82 -12.14 20.09
CA ALA A 18 14.59 -13.18 19.43
C ALA A 18 13.99 -13.53 18.06
N LYS A 19 14.80 -14.05 17.14
CA LYS A 19 14.36 -14.44 15.78
C LYS A 19 13.31 -15.55 15.78
N ASN A 20 13.33 -16.39 16.80
CA ASN A 20 12.36 -17.45 17.07
C ASN A 20 11.22 -17.01 17.99
N ALA A 21 11.05 -15.71 18.24
CA ALA A 21 9.95 -15.23 19.07
C ALA A 21 8.60 -15.58 18.44
N ASP A 22 7.66 -15.96 19.31
CA ASP A 22 6.27 -16.19 18.95
C ASP A 22 5.54 -14.88 18.68
N ALA A 23 4.48 -14.93 17.86
CA ALA A 23 3.65 -13.76 17.55
C ALA A 23 3.09 -13.07 18.80
N THR A 24 2.79 -13.85 19.86
CA THR A 24 2.35 -13.33 21.15
C THR A 24 3.44 -12.52 21.87
N ALA A 25 4.69 -12.98 21.81
CA ALA A 25 5.84 -12.28 22.39
C ALA A 25 6.15 -10.99 21.61
N ILE A 26 6.11 -11.05 20.28
CA ILE A 26 6.24 -9.89 19.39
C ILE A 26 5.19 -8.82 19.73
N LYS A 27 3.92 -9.22 19.83
CA LYS A 27 2.81 -8.31 20.19
C LYS A 27 2.97 -7.71 21.58
N LYS A 28 3.41 -8.50 22.57
CA LYS A 28 3.66 -8.01 23.93
C LYS A 28 4.75 -6.94 23.95
N GLN A 29 5.83 -7.18 23.21
CA GLN A 29 6.96 -6.27 23.16
C GLN A 29 6.63 -4.98 22.38
N TYR A 30 5.92 -5.11 21.26
CA TYR A 30 5.38 -3.97 20.51
C TYR A 30 4.52 -3.06 21.40
N ARG A 31 3.57 -3.63 22.16
CA ARG A 31 2.72 -2.84 23.09
C ARG A 31 3.51 -2.13 24.18
N LYS A 32 4.63 -2.69 24.63
CA LYS A 32 5.51 -2.06 25.61
C LYS A 32 6.22 -0.86 24.98
N LEU A 33 6.89 -1.08 23.84
CA LEU A 33 7.61 -0.04 23.11
C LEU A 33 6.69 1.08 22.62
N ALA A 34 5.51 0.74 22.12
CA ALA A 34 4.52 1.72 21.65
C ALA A 34 4.06 2.68 22.76
N ARG A 35 3.99 2.20 24.01
CA ARG A 35 3.64 3.03 25.18
C ARG A 35 4.80 3.86 25.71
N GLU A 36 6.03 3.44 25.45
CA GLU A 36 7.26 4.15 25.83
C GLU A 36 7.60 5.23 24.81
N LEU A 37 7.39 4.93 23.52
CA LEU A 37 7.68 5.81 22.39
C LEU A 37 6.46 6.63 21.92
N HIS A 38 5.34 6.56 22.65
CA HIS A 38 4.12 7.28 22.28
C HIS A 38 4.37 8.80 22.18
N PRO A 39 3.88 9.48 21.13
CA PRO A 39 4.12 10.92 20.92
C PRO A 39 3.73 11.81 22.10
N ASP A 40 2.69 11.40 22.84
CA ASP A 40 2.23 12.07 24.06
C ASP A 40 3.27 12.07 25.19
N LYS A 41 4.08 11.01 25.30
CA LYS A 41 5.13 10.91 26.33
C LYS A 41 6.47 11.48 25.88
N THR A 42 6.76 11.41 24.60
CA THR A 42 8.05 11.80 24.02
C THR A 42 8.11 13.26 23.62
N LYS A 43 7.02 14.02 23.81
CA LYS A 43 6.92 15.47 23.59
C LYS A 43 7.45 15.92 22.22
N GLY A 44 7.28 15.08 21.20
CA GLY A 44 7.69 15.39 19.83
C GLY A 44 9.19 15.26 19.53
N ASP A 45 9.95 14.49 20.31
CA ASP A 45 11.34 14.16 19.93
C ASP A 45 11.36 13.33 18.64
N LYS A 46 11.87 13.93 17.56
CA LYS A 46 11.97 13.31 16.23
C LYS A 46 12.68 11.96 16.26
N LYS A 47 13.70 11.79 17.12
CA LYS A 47 14.43 10.52 17.23
C LYS A 47 13.57 9.40 17.80
N LEU A 48 12.67 9.72 18.71
CA LEU A 48 11.75 8.75 19.33
C LEU A 48 10.58 8.46 18.40
N GLU A 49 10.13 9.45 17.63
CA GLU A 49 9.15 9.28 16.55
C GLU A 49 9.67 8.33 15.45
N ASP A 50 10.90 8.52 14.99
CA ASP A 50 11.52 7.65 13.99
C ASP A 50 11.70 6.21 14.51
N ARG A 51 12.01 6.06 15.80
CA ARG A 51 12.03 4.74 16.46
C ARG A 51 10.65 4.12 16.56
N PHE A 52 9.62 4.91 16.87
CA PHE A 52 8.25 4.42 16.90
C PHE A 52 7.80 3.91 15.53
N LYS A 53 8.11 4.66 14.46
CA LYS A 53 7.85 4.25 13.08
C LYS A 53 8.51 2.91 12.75
N ALA A 54 9.81 2.77 13.06
CA ALA A 54 10.53 1.53 12.85
C ALA A 54 9.96 0.33 13.64
N VAL A 55 9.48 0.57 14.87
CA VAL A 55 8.85 -0.46 15.72
C VAL A 55 7.50 -0.89 15.18
N SER A 56 6.70 0.05 14.65
CA SER A 56 5.41 -0.26 14.02
C SER A 56 5.60 -1.06 12.72
N GLU A 57 6.54 -0.65 11.87
CA GLU A 57 6.88 -1.38 10.65
C GLU A 57 7.35 -2.81 10.94
N ALA A 58 8.21 -2.97 11.94
CA ALA A 58 8.67 -4.28 12.38
C ALA A 58 7.50 -5.18 12.85
N TYR A 59 6.54 -4.61 13.59
CA TYR A 59 5.36 -5.35 14.04
C TYR A 59 4.44 -5.74 12.87
N ASP A 60 4.22 -4.85 11.91
CA ASP A 60 3.34 -5.12 10.76
C ASP A 60 3.85 -6.27 9.88
N ILE A 61 5.17 -6.48 9.83
CA ILE A 61 5.81 -7.58 9.10
C ILE A 61 5.85 -8.86 9.96
N LEU A 62 6.24 -8.75 11.23
CA LEU A 62 6.45 -9.93 12.08
C LEU A 62 5.17 -10.48 12.74
N SER A 63 4.07 -9.73 12.73
CA SER A 63 2.78 -10.15 13.31
C SER A 63 1.98 -11.12 12.45
N ASP A 64 2.24 -11.17 11.14
CA ASP A 64 1.57 -12.06 10.19
C ASP A 64 2.57 -13.11 9.68
N ASP A 65 2.22 -14.37 9.84
CA ASP A 65 3.07 -15.49 9.46
C ASP A 65 3.45 -15.49 7.98
N LYS A 66 2.54 -15.04 7.09
CA LYS A 66 2.83 -14.93 5.66
C LYS A 66 3.90 -13.86 5.41
N LYS A 67 3.72 -12.69 6.01
CA LYS A 67 4.64 -11.56 5.89
C LYS A 67 6.01 -11.85 6.48
N ARG A 68 6.04 -12.51 7.63
CA ARG A 68 7.26 -12.97 8.30
C ARG A 68 8.07 -13.91 7.41
N ARG A 69 7.41 -14.89 6.78
CA ARG A 69 8.07 -15.83 5.88
C ARG A 69 8.72 -15.13 4.69
N GLU A 70 7.99 -14.24 4.03
CA GLU A 70 8.51 -13.51 2.86
C GLU A 70 9.65 -12.55 3.26
N TYR A 71 9.60 -11.93 4.45
CA TYR A 71 10.73 -11.18 5.00
C TYR A 71 11.96 -12.07 5.25
N ASP A 72 11.77 -13.24 5.86
CA ASP A 72 12.85 -14.19 6.14
C ASP A 72 13.46 -14.75 4.83
N GLU A 73 12.63 -15.04 3.82
CA GLU A 73 13.04 -15.47 2.48
C GLU A 73 13.82 -14.36 1.74
N ALA A 74 13.30 -13.13 1.73
CA ALA A 74 13.99 -11.98 1.14
C ALA A 74 15.35 -11.72 1.80
N ARG A 75 15.42 -11.87 3.13
CA ARG A 75 16.67 -11.70 3.90
C ARG A 75 17.69 -12.79 3.60
N GLN A 76 17.25 -14.04 3.40
CA GLN A 76 18.13 -15.15 2.99
C GLN A 76 18.61 -14.99 1.54
N ALA A 77 17.74 -14.55 0.63
CA ALA A 77 18.09 -14.25 -0.76
C ALA A 77 19.13 -13.12 -0.84
N PHE A 78 18.95 -12.05 -0.05
CA PHE A 78 19.91 -10.95 0.05
C PHE A 78 21.27 -11.40 0.63
N LYS A 79 21.26 -12.19 1.71
CA LYS A 79 22.49 -12.74 2.32
C LYS A 79 23.27 -13.68 1.39
N SER A 80 22.58 -14.38 0.49
CA SER A 80 23.19 -15.32 -0.45
C SER A 80 23.62 -14.66 -1.77
N GLY A 81 23.39 -13.34 -1.93
CA GLY A 81 23.69 -12.62 -3.17
C GLY A 81 22.89 -13.09 -4.38
N ARG A 82 21.88 -13.94 -4.17
CA ARG A 82 20.98 -14.45 -5.21
C ARG A 82 19.68 -13.67 -5.13
N VAL A 83 19.57 -12.67 -5.99
CA VAL A 83 18.29 -12.01 -6.26
C VAL A 83 17.32 -13.08 -6.78
N PRO A 84 16.13 -13.28 -6.17
CA PRO A 84 15.16 -14.27 -6.64
C PRO A 84 14.79 -14.01 -8.10
N PRO A 85 14.64 -15.05 -8.94
CA PRO A 85 14.12 -14.87 -10.29
C PRO A 85 12.66 -14.37 -10.17
N GLY A 86 12.46 -13.08 -10.39
CA GLY A 86 11.21 -12.36 -10.16
C GLY A 86 11.38 -11.02 -9.44
N PHE A 87 12.51 -10.82 -8.75
CA PHE A 87 12.85 -9.57 -8.06
C PHE A 87 13.96 -8.81 -8.80
N SER A 88 13.83 -8.66 -10.13
CA SER A 88 14.85 -7.97 -10.92
C SER A 88 14.81 -6.46 -10.60
N PRO A 89 15.90 -5.84 -10.09
CA PRO A 89 16.01 -4.39 -9.88
C PRO A 89 16.20 -3.63 -11.21
N GLY A 90 15.55 -4.11 -12.28
CA GLY A 90 15.66 -3.59 -13.64
C GLY A 90 14.45 -3.89 -14.52
N GLY A 91 13.38 -4.45 -13.96
CA GLY A 91 12.12 -4.68 -14.68
C GLY A 91 11.17 -3.49 -14.52
N GLN A 92 11.07 -2.67 -15.56
CA GLN A 92 9.96 -1.79 -15.93
C GLN A 92 8.89 -1.56 -14.82
N GLY A 93 9.10 -0.62 -13.89
CA GLY A 93 8.01 -0.19 -13.01
C GLY A 93 8.36 0.48 -11.67
N PHE A 94 9.58 0.33 -11.15
CA PHE A 94 9.95 0.97 -9.87
C PHE A 94 10.94 2.10 -10.10
N ASN A 95 10.40 3.31 -10.20
CA ASN A 95 11.21 4.53 -10.25
C ASN A 95 11.75 4.79 -8.84
N SER A 96 13.08 4.84 -8.70
CA SER A 96 13.79 5.01 -7.42
C SER A 96 13.50 6.34 -6.69
N GLY A 97 12.78 7.27 -7.33
CA GLY A 97 12.27 8.50 -6.73
C GLY A 97 10.92 8.37 -6.00
N ASP A 98 10.16 7.30 -6.25
CA ASP A 98 8.79 7.14 -5.72
C ASP A 98 8.79 6.46 -4.33
N PHE A 99 9.89 5.82 -3.94
CA PHE A 99 10.02 5.13 -2.65
C PHE A 99 9.94 6.09 -1.45
N GLY A 100 10.19 7.39 -1.63
CA GLY A 100 10.09 8.40 -0.58
C GLY A 100 8.66 8.79 -0.21
N ASP A 101 7.76 8.88 -1.19
CA ASP A 101 6.33 9.13 -0.99
C ASP A 101 5.54 7.85 -0.67
N LEU A 102 6.10 6.69 -1.03
CA LEU A 102 5.50 5.38 -0.82
C LEU A 102 5.57 4.89 0.65
N PHE A 103 6.49 5.42 1.47
CA PHE A 103 6.55 5.26 2.95
C PHE A 103 5.93 6.43 3.72
N GLY A 104 5.29 7.38 3.03
CA GLY A 104 4.49 8.44 3.65
C GLY A 104 3.31 7.89 4.46
N PRO A 105 2.63 8.72 5.27
CA PRO A 105 1.66 8.30 6.28
C PRO A 105 0.41 7.73 5.60
N GLY A 106 0.46 6.46 5.19
CA GLY A 106 -0.54 5.85 4.33
C GLY A 106 -0.31 4.39 3.93
N GLY A 107 0.92 3.85 4.02
CA GLY A 107 1.17 2.40 4.00
C GLY A 107 0.87 1.68 2.67
N ASP A 108 1.58 2.02 1.59
CA ASP A 108 1.28 1.52 0.24
C ASP A 108 2.33 0.58 -0.38
N ILE A 109 3.37 0.24 0.38
CA ILE A 109 4.50 -0.57 -0.11
C ILE A 109 4.20 -2.05 -0.06
N PHE A 110 3.59 -2.48 1.04
CA PHE A 110 3.37 -3.90 1.26
C PHE A 110 2.31 -4.47 0.32
N SER A 111 1.29 -3.68 -0.08
CA SER A 111 0.29 -4.11 -1.07
C SER A 111 0.90 -4.33 -2.45
N THR A 112 1.84 -3.46 -2.84
CA THR A 112 2.49 -3.46 -4.15
C THR A 112 3.52 -4.59 -4.25
N LEU A 113 4.11 -4.98 -3.12
CA LEU A 113 5.12 -6.03 -3.03
C LEU A 113 4.53 -7.45 -2.88
N PHE A 114 3.41 -7.60 -2.16
CA PHE A 114 2.83 -8.91 -1.80
C PHE A 114 1.61 -9.33 -2.65
N GLY A 115 1.45 -8.76 -3.84
CA GLY A 115 0.39 -9.16 -4.77
C GLY A 115 -1.02 -8.80 -4.30
N GLY A 116 -1.15 -7.85 -3.38
CA GLY A 116 -2.42 -7.25 -3.01
C GLY A 116 -2.70 -6.12 -3.98
N GLY A 117 -3.23 -6.45 -5.16
CA GLY A 117 -3.76 -5.45 -6.07
C GLY A 117 -4.71 -4.55 -5.30
N ARG A 118 -4.26 -3.35 -4.94
CA ARG A 118 -5.19 -2.26 -4.69
C ARG A 118 -6.09 -2.26 -5.90
N SER A 119 -7.39 -2.50 -5.71
CA SER A 119 -8.35 -2.12 -6.74
C SER A 119 -8.10 -0.64 -6.96
N LYS A 120 -7.30 -0.33 -8.00
CA LYS A 120 -7.27 0.99 -8.58
C LYS A 120 -8.74 1.26 -8.86
N HIS A 121 -9.30 2.24 -8.17
CA HIS A 121 -10.65 2.66 -8.47
C HIS A 121 -10.68 2.91 -9.98
N GLY A 122 -11.67 2.34 -10.67
CA GLY A 122 -11.80 2.55 -12.10
C GLY A 122 -11.79 4.06 -12.39
N SER A 123 -11.16 4.47 -13.48
CA SER A 123 -11.21 5.87 -13.90
C SER A 123 -12.66 6.28 -14.14
N ASP A 124 -13.05 7.45 -13.64
CA ASP A 124 -14.37 8.01 -13.96
C ASP A 124 -14.48 8.25 -15.47
N LEU A 125 -15.63 7.87 -16.04
CA LEU A 125 -15.96 8.10 -17.44
C LEU A 125 -16.98 9.22 -17.53
N GLN A 126 -16.65 10.27 -18.28
CA GLN A 126 -17.56 11.36 -18.58
C GLN A 126 -17.93 11.35 -20.06
N THR A 127 -19.22 11.59 -20.35
CA THR A 127 -19.73 11.78 -21.70
C THR A 127 -20.80 12.85 -21.68
N GLU A 128 -21.01 13.52 -22.81
CA GLU A 128 -22.00 14.57 -22.98
C GLU A 128 -23.04 14.11 -24.00
N ALA A 129 -24.32 14.39 -23.73
CA ALA A 129 -25.42 14.09 -24.63
C ALA A 129 -26.40 15.27 -24.65
N SER A 130 -26.81 15.68 -25.84
CA SER A 130 -27.80 16.75 -26.03
C SER A 130 -29.20 16.15 -26.03
N ILE A 131 -30.09 16.70 -25.20
CA ILE A 131 -31.52 16.38 -25.18
C ILE A 131 -32.35 17.57 -25.65
N THR A 132 -33.55 17.32 -26.15
CA THR A 132 -34.48 18.40 -26.48
C THR A 132 -35.11 18.96 -25.21
N PHE A 133 -35.51 20.23 -25.24
CA PHE A 133 -36.21 20.88 -24.11
C PHE A 133 -37.50 20.15 -23.71
N LYS A 134 -38.21 19.56 -24.68
CA LYS A 134 -39.41 18.78 -24.39
C LYS A 134 -39.05 17.52 -23.58
N ASP A 135 -37.97 16.86 -23.94
CA ASP A 135 -37.51 15.62 -23.29
C ASP A 135 -36.95 15.88 -21.89
N SER A 136 -36.37 17.06 -21.61
CA SER A 136 -35.97 17.40 -20.24
C SER A 136 -37.18 17.57 -19.31
N ILE A 137 -38.29 18.13 -19.82
CA ILE A 137 -39.53 18.30 -19.04
C ILE A 137 -40.18 16.95 -18.70
N TYR A 138 -40.26 16.03 -19.66
CA TYR A 138 -40.96 14.75 -19.47
C TYR A 138 -40.06 13.62 -18.96
N GLY A 139 -38.74 13.81 -19.00
CA GLY A 139 -37.76 12.74 -18.83
C GLY A 139 -37.66 11.87 -20.09
N THR A 140 -36.49 11.28 -20.31
CA THR A 140 -36.24 10.43 -21.49
C THR A 140 -35.20 9.37 -21.19
N GLU A 141 -35.16 8.31 -22.01
CA GLU A 141 -34.13 7.28 -21.96
C GLU A 141 -33.08 7.56 -23.05
N LEU A 142 -31.82 7.72 -22.63
CA LEU A 142 -30.70 7.98 -23.52
C LEU A 142 -29.82 6.75 -23.63
N ASN A 143 -29.44 6.42 -24.87
CA ASN A 143 -28.43 5.43 -25.16
C ASN A 143 -27.07 6.13 -25.31
N LEU A 144 -26.23 6.00 -24.29
CA LEU A 144 -24.88 6.57 -24.26
C LEU A 144 -23.87 5.53 -24.73
N ARG A 145 -23.02 5.90 -25.67
CA ARG A 145 -21.90 5.08 -26.10
C ARG A 145 -20.63 5.53 -25.39
N LEU A 146 -20.16 4.73 -24.44
CA LEU A 146 -18.91 4.96 -23.73
C LEU A 146 -17.77 4.25 -24.44
N SER A 147 -16.67 4.96 -24.69
CA SER A 147 -15.45 4.38 -25.26
C SER A 147 -14.29 4.67 -24.30
N PRO A 148 -14.07 3.82 -23.28
CA PRO A 148 -12.88 3.92 -22.44
C PRO A 148 -11.63 3.81 -23.33
N GLN A 149 -10.61 4.63 -23.05
CA GLN A 149 -9.37 4.60 -23.84
C GLN A 149 -8.78 3.19 -23.84
N GLY A 150 -8.74 2.56 -25.02
CA GLY A 150 -8.16 1.24 -25.22
C GLY A 150 -9.09 0.05 -25.00
N SER A 151 -10.40 0.24 -24.75
CA SER A 151 -11.36 -0.88 -24.65
C SER A 151 -12.44 -0.85 -25.74
N THR A 152 -13.20 -1.94 -25.85
CA THR A 152 -14.37 -2.00 -26.72
C THR A 152 -15.44 -0.99 -26.28
N PRO A 153 -16.11 -0.31 -27.23
CA PRO A 153 -17.17 0.62 -26.91
C PRO A 153 -18.35 -0.12 -26.27
N THR A 154 -18.85 0.42 -25.17
CA THR A 154 -20.00 -0.13 -24.44
C THR A 154 -21.19 0.82 -24.56
N ASN A 155 -22.37 0.28 -24.86
CA ASN A 155 -23.61 1.05 -24.88
C ASN A 155 -24.29 0.91 -23.51
N ILE A 156 -24.60 2.04 -22.90
CA ILE A 156 -25.34 2.12 -21.63
C ILE A 156 -26.62 2.91 -21.87
N THR A 157 -27.75 2.34 -21.47
CA THR A 157 -29.02 3.05 -21.44
C THR A 157 -29.19 3.69 -20.06
N THR A 158 -29.39 5.00 -20.03
CA THR A 158 -29.63 5.76 -18.80
C THR A 158 -30.92 6.55 -18.90
N ARG A 159 -31.66 6.65 -17.78
CA ARG A 159 -32.89 7.44 -17.70
C ARG A 159 -32.59 8.81 -17.14
N VAL A 160 -32.87 9.84 -17.92
CA VAL A 160 -32.87 11.24 -17.47
C VAL A 160 -34.24 11.51 -16.83
N PRO A 161 -34.30 11.88 -15.54
CA PRO A 161 -35.56 12.21 -14.88
C PRO A 161 -36.15 13.51 -15.45
N ALA A 162 -37.47 13.65 -15.33
CA ALA A 162 -38.17 14.89 -15.62
C ALA A 162 -37.69 16.02 -14.69
N GLY A 163 -37.33 17.18 -15.24
CA GLY A 163 -36.86 18.34 -14.47
C GLY A 163 -36.33 19.47 -15.34
#